data_AF-A0A3M0XJ41-F1
#
_entry.id   AF-A0A3M0XJ41-F1
#
_cell.length_a   1.000
_cell.length_b   1.000
_cell.length_c   1.000
_cell.angle_alpha   90.00
_cell.angle_beta   90.00
_cell.angle_gamma   90.00
#
_symmetry.space_group_name_H-M   'P 1'
#
loop_
_entity.id
_entity.type
_entity.pdbx_description
1 polymer ?
#
loop_
_entity_poly.entity_id
_entity_poly.type
_entity_poly.pdbx_seq_one_letter_code
_entity_poly.pdbx_strand_id
1 'polypeptide(L)'
;IEYDPKAKKKFLNKNTLIFLKDVYEELSRLDEFSSEEIEKIFMKIVERHNTKLGKVAQPVRVAVTGGTVSPGIFDVLEIVGKDRTLERLKRAMDIAAHSDV
;
A
#
# COMPACT_ATOMS: atom_id res chain seq x y z
N ILE A 1 -13.24 3.03 -4.94
CA ILE A 1 -12.49 4.26 -5.29
C ILE A 1 -12.09 4.21 -6.76
N GLU A 2 -12.04 5.36 -7.42
CA GLU A 2 -11.49 5.51 -8.77
C GLU A 2 -9.97 5.74 -8.69
N TYR A 3 -9.22 5.19 -9.64
CA TYR A 3 -7.76 5.35 -9.68
C TYR A 3 -7.37 6.33 -10.78
N ASP A 4 -6.49 7.29 -10.47
CA ASP A 4 -5.82 8.09 -11.48
C ASP A 4 -5.09 7.14 -12.47
N PRO A 5 -5.35 7.25 -13.79
CA PRO A 5 -4.80 6.31 -14.76
C PRO A 5 -3.27 6.26 -14.79
N LYS A 6 -2.60 7.41 -14.58
CA LYS A 6 -1.13 7.49 -14.58
C LYS A 6 -0.55 6.84 -13.33
N ALA A 7 -1.15 7.12 -12.17
CA ALA A 7 -0.78 6.53 -10.89
C ALA A 7 -0.98 5.01 -10.89
N LYS A 8 -2.14 4.54 -11.37
CA LYS A 8 -2.44 3.11 -11.53
C LYS A 8 -1.36 2.41 -12.36
N LYS A 9 -1.07 2.91 -13.56
CA LYS A 9 -0.06 2.30 -14.44
C LYS A 9 1.32 2.27 -13.80
N LYS A 10 1.71 3.35 -13.11
CA LYS A 10 3.05 3.50 -12.52
C LYS A 10 3.25 2.68 -11.24
N PHE A 11 2.19 2.47 -10.45
CA PHE A 11 2.32 1.93 -9.10
C PHE A 11 1.47 0.69 -8.80
N LEU A 12 0.50 0.32 -9.64
CA LEU A 12 -0.26 -0.93 -9.50
C LEU A 12 0.10 -1.86 -10.65
N ASN A 13 1.32 -2.41 -10.60
CA ASN A 13 1.89 -3.27 -11.63
C ASN A 13 2.69 -4.43 -11.02
N LYS A 14 3.19 -5.34 -11.85
CA LYS A 14 3.84 -6.58 -11.37
C LYS A 14 5.06 -6.31 -10.48
N ASN A 15 5.79 -5.21 -10.73
CA ASN A 15 6.99 -4.85 -9.97
C ASN A 15 6.68 -4.34 -8.56
N THR A 16 5.50 -3.77 -8.33
CA THR A 16 5.07 -3.28 -7.01
C THR A 16 4.17 -4.25 -6.26
N LEU A 17 3.69 -5.30 -6.93
CA LEU A 17 2.83 -6.33 -6.36
C LEU A 17 3.44 -6.96 -5.09
N ILE A 18 4.75 -7.18 -5.06
CA ILE A 18 5.44 -7.73 -3.89
C ILE A 18 5.26 -6.84 -2.65
N PHE A 19 5.37 -5.52 -2.80
CA PHE A 19 5.19 -4.58 -1.69
C PHE A 19 3.74 -4.54 -1.22
N LEU A 20 2.77 -4.62 -2.13
CA LEU A 20 1.35 -4.68 -1.78
C LEU A 20 1.02 -5.94 -0.97
N LYS A 21 1.61 -7.10 -1.34
CA LYS A 21 1.45 -8.36 -0.62
C LYS A 21 2.04 -8.31 0.77
N ASP A 22 3.30 -7.89 0.89
CA ASP A 22 3.98 -7.82 2.19
C ASP A 22 3.26 -6.87 3.16
N VAL A 23 2.83 -5.70 2.68
CA VAL A 23 2.06 -4.75 3.50
C VAL A 23 0.71 -5.35 3.89
N TYR A 24 -0.02 -5.99 2.97
CA TYR A 24 -1.28 -6.65 3.29
C TYR A 24 -1.11 -7.71 4.38
N GLU A 25 -0.10 -8.58 4.26
CA GLU A 25 0.15 -9.65 5.21
C GLU A 25 0.47 -9.12 6.61
N GLU A 26 1.39 -8.16 6.73
CA GLU A 26 1.78 -7.60 8.03
C GLU A 26 0.62 -6.81 8.65
N LEU A 27 -0.09 -5.97 7.88
CA LEU A 27 -1.25 -5.22 8.38
C LEU A 27 -2.40 -6.15 8.81
N SER A 28 -2.59 -7.30 8.14
CA SER A 28 -3.66 -8.25 8.51
C SER A 28 -3.46 -8.85 9.90
N ARG A 29 -2.22 -8.94 10.35
CA ARG A 29 -1.83 -9.49 11.66
C ARG A 29 -1.73 -8.45 12.77
N LEU A 30 -1.92 -7.18 12.43
CA LEU A 30 -1.77 -6.09 13.38
C LEU A 30 -3.00 -5.98 14.28
N ASP A 31 -2.82 -6.10 15.60
CA ASP A 31 -3.91 -5.96 16.56
C ASP A 31 -4.30 -4.50 16.77
N GLU A 32 -3.30 -3.62 16.91
CA GLU A 32 -3.48 -2.17 17.06
C GLU A 32 -3.22 -1.45 15.74
N PHE A 33 -4.26 -0.89 15.13
CA PHE A 33 -4.17 -0.24 13.81
C PHE A 33 -3.90 1.27 13.90
N SER A 34 -2.80 1.66 14.55
CA SER A 34 -2.38 3.06 14.71
C SER A 34 -1.30 3.48 13.69
N SER A 35 -1.19 4.78 13.39
CA SER A 35 -0.19 5.31 12.45
C SER A 35 1.24 4.90 12.81
N GLU A 36 1.58 4.86 14.11
CA GLU A 36 2.90 4.45 14.60
C GLU A 36 3.21 2.98 14.29
N GLU A 37 2.29 2.07 14.58
CA GLU A 37 2.48 0.64 14.31
C GLU A 37 2.51 0.34 12.81
N ILE A 38 1.71 1.06 12.03
CA ILE A 38 1.73 1.00 10.57
C ILE A 38 3.10 1.47 10.05
N GLU A 39 3.64 2.57 10.54
CA GLU A 39 4.97 3.05 10.13
C GLU A 39 6.06 2.01 10.39
N LYS A 40 6.06 1.38 11.57
CA LYS A 40 7.01 0.31 11.93
C LYS A 40 6.98 -0.84 10.92
N ILE A 41 5.80 -1.27 10.49
CA ILE A 41 5.63 -2.29 9.44
C ILE A 41 6.29 -1.84 8.13
N PHE A 42 6.04 -0.61 7.70
CA PHE A 42 6.63 -0.09 6.47
C PHE A 42 8.16 -0.06 6.54
N MET A 43 8.73 0.38 7.67
CA MET A 43 10.18 0.41 7.84
C MET A 43 10.79 -0.99 7.82
N LYS A 44 10.14 -1.98 8.46
CA LYS A 44 10.55 -3.39 8.42
C LYS A 44 10.56 -3.95 6.99
N ILE A 45 9.56 -3.61 6.18
CA ILE A 45 9.49 -4.04 4.77
C ILE A 45 10.57 -3.34 3.93
N VAL A 46 10.80 -2.05 4.17
CA VAL A 46 11.86 -1.28 3.51
C VAL A 46 13.23 -1.89 3.75
N GLU A 47 13.52 -2.27 5.00
CA GLU A 47 14.75 -2.94 5.39
C GLU A 47 14.85 -4.34 4.75
N ARG A 48 13.79 -5.16 4.86
CA ARG A 48 13.74 -6.53 4.30
C ARG A 48 14.06 -6.55 2.81
N HIS A 49 13.55 -5.58 2.04
CA HIS A 49 13.75 -5.49 0.60
C HIS A 49 14.96 -4.62 0.20
N ASN A 50 15.73 -4.11 1.17
CA ASN A 50 16.82 -3.16 0.95
C ASN A 50 16.44 -2.04 -0.04
N THR A 51 15.28 -1.42 0.20
CA THR A 51 14.66 -0.45 -0.73
C THR A 51 14.47 0.90 -0.05
N LYS A 52 13.70 1.80 -0.68
CA LYS A 52 13.34 3.11 -0.12
C LYS A 52 11.86 3.14 0.25
N LEU A 53 11.50 3.87 1.30
CA LEU A 53 10.11 4.01 1.74
C LEU A 53 9.17 4.38 0.59
N GLY A 54 9.54 5.33 -0.28
CA GLY A 54 8.70 5.73 -1.40
C GLY A 54 8.36 4.60 -2.39
N LYS A 55 9.17 3.55 -2.49
CA LYS A 55 8.90 2.38 -3.34
C LYS A 55 7.79 1.49 -2.76
N VAL A 56 7.68 1.44 -1.43
CA VAL A 56 6.64 0.68 -0.70
C VAL A 56 5.40 1.55 -0.47
N ALA A 57 5.57 2.81 -0.08
CA ALA A 57 4.49 3.73 0.27
C ALA A 57 3.63 4.15 -0.92
N GLN A 58 4.22 4.41 -2.09
CA GLN A 58 3.45 4.87 -3.25
C GLN A 58 2.43 3.85 -3.78
N PRO A 59 2.75 2.55 -3.97
CA PRO A 59 1.73 1.59 -4.39
C PRO A 59 0.60 1.46 -3.36
N VAL A 60 0.89 1.48 -2.06
CA VAL A 60 -0.14 1.44 -1.01
C VAL A 60 -0.99 2.72 -1.02
N ARG A 61 -0.36 3.89 -1.17
CA ARG A 61 -1.07 5.16 -1.30
C ARG A 61 -2.05 5.13 -2.45
N VAL A 62 -1.59 4.75 -3.64
CA VAL A 62 -2.47 4.64 -4.81
C VAL A 62 -3.58 3.62 -4.57
N ALA A 63 -3.26 2.47 -3.97
CA ALA A 63 -4.23 1.43 -3.65
C ALA A 63 -5.36 1.95 -2.75
N VAL A 64 -5.05 2.82 -1.79
CA VAL A 64 -5.99 3.28 -0.76
C VAL A 64 -6.69 4.60 -1.12
N THR A 65 -6.00 5.53 -1.79
CA THR A 65 -6.52 6.88 -2.07
C THR A 65 -6.90 7.10 -3.53
N GLY A 66 -6.47 6.22 -4.43
CA GLY A 66 -6.69 6.38 -5.87
C GLY A 66 -5.60 7.19 -6.57
N GLY A 67 -4.69 7.85 -5.84
CA GLY A 67 -3.68 8.74 -6.43
C GLY A 67 -2.37 8.79 -5.64
N THR A 68 -1.41 9.60 -6.11
CA THR A 68 -0.06 9.69 -5.50
C THR A 68 0.07 10.78 -4.44
N VAL A 69 -0.94 11.64 -4.31
CA VAL A 69 -0.95 12.78 -3.37
C VAL A 69 -1.95 12.48 -2.27
N SER A 70 -1.47 12.54 -1.03
CA SER A 70 -2.26 12.43 0.19
C SER A 70 -1.49 13.13 1.32
N PRO A 71 -2.13 13.37 2.47
CA PRO A 71 -1.42 13.56 3.74
C PRO A 71 -0.49 12.37 4.06
N GLY A 72 0.08 12.36 5.28
CA GLY A 72 0.85 11.22 5.79
C GLY A 72 0.15 9.89 5.50
N ILE A 73 0.82 8.97 4.79
CA ILE A 73 0.14 7.74 4.35
C ILE A 73 -0.26 6.88 5.55
N PHE A 74 0.53 6.89 6.63
CA PHE A 74 0.24 6.13 7.83
C PHE A 74 -1.03 6.65 8.54
N ASP A 75 -1.16 7.97 8.70
CA ASP A 75 -2.36 8.60 9.25
C ASP A 75 -3.59 8.32 8.37
N VAL A 76 -3.42 8.35 7.04
CA VAL A 76 -4.50 8.01 6.11
C VAL A 76 -4.94 6.56 6.30
N LEU A 77 -4.02 5.62 6.49
CA LEU A 77 -4.36 4.22 6.73
C LEU A 77 -5.11 4.07 8.05
N GLU A 78 -4.61 4.66 9.14
CA GLU A 78 -5.28 4.67 10.45
C GLU A 78 -6.73 5.20 10.34
N ILE A 79 -6.93 6.36 9.70
CA ILE A 79 -8.26 6.96 9.50
C ILE A 79 -9.17 6.08 8.65
N VAL A 80 -8.64 5.45 7.61
CA VAL A 80 -9.42 4.53 6.75
C VAL A 80 -9.81 3.26 7.52
N GLY A 81 -8.96 2.83 8.46
CA GLY A 81 -9.12 1.64 9.27
C GLY A 81 -8.65 0.36 8.56
N LYS A 82 -8.44 -0.68 9.37
CA LYS A 82 -7.87 -1.97 8.96
C LYS A 82 -8.64 -2.64 7.83
N ASP A 83 -9.92 -2.91 8.04
CA ASP A 83 -10.72 -3.73 7.11
C ASP A 83 -10.80 -3.11 5.71
N ARG A 84 -11.08 -1.80 5.65
CA ARG A 84 -11.15 -1.05 4.38
C ARG A 84 -9.78 -0.94 3.71
N THR A 85 -8.71 -0.80 4.49
CA THR A 85 -7.34 -0.81 3.96
C THR A 85 -7.03 -2.15 3.30
N LEU A 86 -7.30 -3.26 4.00
CA LEU A 86 -7.07 -4.61 3.49
C LEU A 86 -7.90 -4.92 2.25
N GLU A 87 -9.18 -4.52 2.22
CA GLU A 87 -10.04 -4.66 1.05
C GLU A 87 -9.47 -3.92 -0.18
N ARG A 88 -9.04 -2.67 0.01
CA ARG A 88 -8.46 -1.84 -1.06
C ARG A 88 -7.13 -2.39 -1.56
N LEU A 89 -6.27 -2.88 -0.65
CA LEU A 89 -5.02 -3.55 -0.99
C LEU A 89 -5.27 -4.82 -1.79
N LYS A 90 -6.25 -5.64 -1.41
CA LYS A 90 -6.62 -6.85 -2.16
C LYS A 90 -7.02 -6.52 -3.60
N ARG A 91 -7.91 -5.53 -3.78
CA ARG A 91 -8.29 -5.05 -5.11
C ARG A 91 -7.08 -4.53 -5.91
N ALA A 92 -6.18 -3.81 -5.26
CA ALA A 92 -4.98 -3.28 -5.92
C ALA A 92 -4.00 -4.38 -6.33
N MET A 93 -3.88 -5.45 -5.53
CA MET A 93 -3.09 -6.64 -5.89
C MET A 93 -3.67 -7.36 -7.11
N ASP A 94 -4.99 -7.51 -7.19
CA ASP A 94 -5.66 -8.09 -8.37
C ASP A 94 -5.37 -7.27 -9.63
N ILE A 95 -5.46 -5.93 -9.53
CA ILE A 95 -5.10 -5.03 -10.63
C ILE A 95 -3.63 -5.20 -11.03
N ALA A 96 -2.72 -5.19 -10.04
CA ALA A 96 -1.28 -5.26 -10.28
C ALA A 96 -0.86 -6.61 -10.89
N ALA A 97 -1.51 -7.71 -10.52
CA ALA A 97 -1.25 -9.04 -11.06
C ALA A 97 -1.60 -9.15 -12.56
N HIS A 98 -2.64 -8.44 -13.01
CA HIS A 98 -3.12 -8.43 -14.39
C HIS A 98 -2.59 -7.23 -15.20
N SER A 99 -1.57 -6.53 -14.70
CA SER A 99 -0.91 -5.44 -15.43
C SER A 99 -0.03 -5.99 -16.56
N ASP A 100 -0.08 -5.33 -17.72
CA ASP A 100 0.81 -5.58 -18.87
C ASP A 100 2.25 -5.11 -18.63
N VAL A 101 2.44 -4.28 -17.58
CA VAL A 101 3.72 -3.74 -17.11
C VAL A 101 4.14 -4.42 -15.81
#